data_AF-A0A8H3EHF9-F1
#
_entry.id   AF-A0A8H3EHF9-F1
#
_cell.length_a   1.000
_cell.length_b   1.000
_cell.length_c   1.000
_cell.angle_alpha   90.00
_cell.angle_beta   90.00
_cell.angle_gamma   90.00
#
_symmetry.space_group_name_H-M   'P 1'
#
loop_
_entity.id
_entity.type
_entity.pdbx_description
1 polymer ?
#
loop_
_entity_poly.entity_id
_entity_poly.type
_entity_poly.pdbx_seq_one_letter_code
_entity_poly.pdbx_strand_id
1 'polypeptide(L)'
;MSGQWPGFRPASDSGSIKSGNLQNDNDDASYPGPDLALIAELLENIDRNPLAQEAHMLLMQHYAMCGWHDEAKQKAYEVLEIDRTDKEAQKYLEGHEAENRKGKAKPAKNDIKSKGKHGEARNFLLHTAQAPIWHPSLFPILSPVASLQELENGYLDLLESARLCLGEMKLLKDLKGPDCEDQISDLAALAKGQVSSVVRVKPLAGVKAVTETIVADSKDGGQNGLNVAVKDLEELSRWLRNSGDSAESSDKGKSRSTGNDNQEGVREALLKRVKALKALLPNNLQPLPDSAMMHAEHEFLHRKYVNDETMTFDAVSDIPRSLFWTSEEGYAWDMEELARAITSGKGVMRNPLSKQMFTRADIKAIIQHPLGKGLQALGVEQSKLKRGVRPQTIDGLDALAKVLLVDMTEDGKPSHLAVEAFVSYLETLPSDEQQAIDDLKVAAKDSHTGMAFDMTIGEAVKDVQGNRVCSHKAGDFLAQAVVYLR
;
A
#
# COMPACT_ATOMS: atom_id res chain seq x y z
N MET A 1 -23.94 19.81 -33.90
CA MET A 1 -23.19 18.93 -34.81
C MET A 1 -23.44 17.50 -34.35
N SER A 2 -24.43 16.84 -34.95
CA SER A 2 -24.90 15.50 -34.60
C SER A 2 -24.18 14.46 -35.46
N GLY A 3 -23.29 13.68 -34.84
CA GLY A 3 -22.62 12.55 -35.49
C GLY A 3 -23.49 11.30 -35.41
N GLN A 4 -24.09 10.90 -36.52
CA GLN A 4 -24.76 9.61 -36.69
C GLN A 4 -23.73 8.48 -36.77
N TRP A 5 -23.93 7.43 -35.97
CA TRP A 5 -23.19 6.18 -36.05
C TRP A 5 -23.68 5.32 -37.23
N PRO A 6 -22.81 4.49 -37.85
CA PRO A 6 -23.17 3.68 -39.02
C PRO A 6 -23.98 2.44 -38.63
N GLY A 7 -25.11 2.24 -39.29
CA GLY A 7 -26.02 1.12 -39.07
C GLY A 7 -25.45 -0.23 -39.48
N PHE A 8 -25.65 -1.22 -38.61
CA PHE A 8 -25.41 -2.64 -38.87
C PHE A 8 -26.39 -3.18 -39.92
N ARG A 9 -25.88 -3.88 -40.95
CA ARG A 9 -26.68 -4.67 -41.89
C ARG A 9 -26.88 -6.09 -41.35
N PRO A 10 -28.08 -6.68 -41.42
CA PRO A 10 -28.27 -8.08 -41.11
C PRO A 10 -27.83 -8.95 -42.30
N ALA A 11 -27.02 -9.97 -42.02
CA ALA A 11 -26.72 -11.03 -42.98
C ALA A 11 -27.93 -11.96 -43.06
N SER A 12 -28.58 -11.96 -44.22
CA SER A 12 -29.46 -13.02 -44.67
C SER A 12 -28.60 -14.18 -45.17
N ASP A 13 -28.67 -15.34 -44.52
CA ASP A 13 -28.39 -16.58 -45.23
C ASP A 13 -29.24 -17.74 -44.72
N SER A 14 -29.87 -18.39 -45.70
CA SER A 14 -30.85 -19.44 -45.59
C SER A 14 -30.16 -20.81 -45.57
N GLY A 15 -30.39 -21.60 -44.53
CA GLY A 15 -29.83 -22.95 -44.39
C GLY A 15 -30.81 -23.93 -43.74
N SER A 16 -31.57 -24.63 -44.59
CA SER A 16 -32.20 -25.95 -44.46
C SER A 16 -32.25 -26.63 -43.07
N ILE A 17 -33.47 -26.81 -42.55
CA ILE A 17 -33.80 -27.60 -41.36
C ILE A 17 -33.82 -29.10 -41.72
N LYS A 18 -32.96 -29.89 -41.07
CA LYS A 18 -33.14 -31.34 -40.91
C LYS A 18 -33.49 -31.65 -39.46
N SER A 19 -34.69 -32.16 -39.26
CA SER A 19 -35.24 -32.62 -37.98
C SER A 19 -34.56 -33.91 -37.53
N GLY A 20 -34.09 -33.96 -36.28
CA GLY A 20 -33.60 -35.19 -35.67
C GLY A 20 -33.27 -35.04 -34.18
N ASN A 21 -34.09 -35.69 -33.35
CA ASN A 21 -33.92 -36.08 -31.93
C ASN A 21 -33.70 -35.01 -30.86
N LEU A 22 -34.75 -34.86 -30.03
CA LEU A 22 -34.74 -34.24 -28.70
C LEU A 22 -33.99 -35.15 -27.72
N GLN A 23 -32.81 -34.70 -27.30
CA GLN A 23 -32.07 -35.20 -26.17
C GLN A 23 -32.07 -34.08 -25.12
N ASN A 24 -32.58 -34.36 -23.92
CA ASN A 24 -32.60 -33.39 -22.82
C ASN A 24 -31.19 -33.32 -22.22
N ASP A 25 -30.39 -32.42 -22.75
CA ASP A 25 -29.12 -31.99 -22.16
C ASP A 25 -29.43 -30.76 -21.28
N ASN A 26 -29.38 -30.94 -19.96
CA ASN A 26 -29.20 -29.83 -19.03
C ASN A 26 -27.71 -29.45 -19.11
N ASP A 27 -27.36 -28.73 -20.17
CA ASP A 27 -26.05 -28.11 -20.33
C ASP A 27 -25.86 -27.07 -19.23
N ASP A 28 -24.81 -27.27 -18.44
CA ASP A 28 -24.27 -26.29 -17.50
C ASP A 28 -23.88 -25.06 -18.32
N ALA A 29 -24.71 -24.01 -18.26
CA ALA A 29 -24.58 -22.82 -19.09
C ALA A 29 -23.30 -22.07 -18.70
N SER A 30 -22.19 -22.44 -19.33
CA SER A 30 -20.91 -21.75 -19.23
C SER A 30 -21.10 -20.32 -19.73
N TYR A 31 -21.27 -19.37 -18.80
CA TYR A 31 -21.33 -17.96 -19.12
C TYR A 31 -20.03 -17.54 -19.82
N PRO A 32 -20.10 -16.83 -20.96
CA PRO A 32 -18.90 -16.29 -21.60
C PRO A 32 -18.18 -15.37 -20.59
N GLY A 33 -16.86 -15.56 -20.47
CA GLY A 33 -16.05 -14.73 -19.59
C GLY A 33 -16.18 -13.23 -19.91
N PRO A 34 -16.02 -12.34 -18.91
CA PRO A 34 -16.23 -10.91 -19.10
C PRO A 34 -15.22 -10.32 -20.09
N ASP A 35 -15.72 -9.67 -21.14
CA ASP A 35 -14.89 -8.83 -22.01
C ASP A 35 -14.49 -7.55 -21.27
N LEU A 36 -13.31 -7.59 -20.65
CA LEU A 36 -12.78 -6.48 -19.86
C LEU A 36 -12.44 -5.25 -20.71
N ALA A 37 -12.16 -5.43 -22.02
CA ALA A 37 -11.88 -4.33 -22.92
C ALA A 37 -13.15 -3.52 -23.20
N LEU A 38 -14.26 -4.21 -23.49
CA LEU A 38 -15.57 -3.58 -23.65
C LEU A 38 -16.03 -2.86 -22.37
N ILE A 39 -15.84 -3.49 -21.21
CA ILE A 39 -16.19 -2.87 -19.91
C ILE A 39 -15.39 -1.58 -19.69
N ALA A 40 -14.08 -1.59 -19.98
CA ALA A 40 -13.24 -0.41 -19.83
C ALA A 40 -13.66 0.73 -20.77
N GLU A 41 -13.98 0.42 -22.03
CA GLU A 41 -14.44 1.40 -23.01
C GLU A 41 -15.79 2.03 -22.62
N LEU A 42 -16.75 1.21 -22.16
CA LEU A 42 -18.05 1.69 -21.70
C LEU A 42 -17.94 2.56 -20.45
N LEU A 43 -17.09 2.20 -19.49
CA LEU A 43 -16.82 3.01 -18.31
C LEU A 43 -16.15 4.35 -18.66
N GLU A 44 -15.17 4.34 -19.57
CA GLU A 44 -14.54 5.58 -20.04
C GLU A 44 -15.55 6.49 -20.76
N ASN A 45 -16.48 5.92 -21.54
CA ASN A 45 -17.54 6.67 -22.19
C ASN A 45 -18.52 7.29 -21.17
N ILE A 46 -18.91 6.53 -20.15
CA ILE A 46 -19.75 7.03 -19.04
C ILE A 46 -19.05 8.16 -18.27
N ASP A 47 -17.74 8.03 -18.00
CA ASP A 47 -16.98 9.08 -17.31
C ASP A 47 -16.92 10.38 -18.14
N ARG A 48 -16.80 10.25 -19.47
CA ARG A 48 -16.81 11.39 -20.40
C ARG A 48 -18.20 11.99 -20.57
N ASN A 49 -19.26 11.17 -20.49
CA ASN A 49 -20.64 11.58 -20.64
C ASN A 49 -21.57 10.79 -19.69
N PRO A 50 -21.80 11.29 -18.46
CA PRO A 50 -22.58 10.57 -17.44
C PRO A 50 -24.06 10.36 -17.79
N LEU A 51 -24.57 11.04 -18.83
CA LEU A 51 -25.96 10.89 -19.29
C LEU A 51 -26.08 9.99 -20.53
N ALA A 52 -25.02 9.29 -20.91
CA ALA A 52 -25.02 8.36 -22.04
C ALA A 52 -25.81 7.07 -21.72
N GLN A 53 -27.15 7.14 -21.79
CA GLN A 53 -28.07 6.03 -21.47
C GLN A 53 -27.69 4.71 -22.16
N GLU A 54 -27.31 4.76 -23.44
CA GLU A 54 -26.91 3.57 -24.22
C GLU A 54 -25.68 2.87 -23.62
N ALA A 55 -24.69 3.63 -23.11
CA ALA A 55 -23.50 3.06 -22.50
C ALA A 55 -23.81 2.39 -21.14
N HIS A 56 -24.68 3.00 -20.33
CA HIS A 56 -25.16 2.39 -19.08
C HIS A 56 -25.97 1.12 -19.35
N MET A 57 -26.80 1.11 -20.39
CA MET A 57 -27.63 -0.04 -20.79
C MET A 57 -26.80 -1.21 -21.30
N LEU A 58 -25.83 -0.96 -22.18
CA LEU A 58 -24.90 -1.99 -22.68
C LEU A 58 -24.06 -2.59 -21.55
N LEU A 59 -23.61 -1.76 -20.60
CA LEU A 59 -22.84 -2.23 -19.45
C LEU A 59 -23.71 -3.08 -18.50
N MET A 60 -24.97 -2.69 -18.28
CA MET A 60 -25.95 -3.48 -17.53
C MET A 60 -26.17 -4.86 -18.16
N GLN A 61 -26.41 -4.91 -19.49
CA GLN A 61 -26.61 -6.17 -20.23
C GLN A 61 -25.37 -7.07 -20.16
N HIS A 62 -24.18 -6.49 -20.33
CA HIS A 62 -22.93 -7.24 -20.29
C HIS A 62 -22.66 -7.85 -18.91
N TYR A 63 -22.87 -7.09 -17.83
CA TYR A 63 -22.80 -7.62 -16.46
C TYR A 63 -23.82 -8.75 -16.22
N ALA A 64 -25.05 -8.60 -16.71
CA ALA A 64 -26.06 -9.65 -16.61
C ALA A 64 -25.65 -10.93 -17.35
N MET A 65 -25.04 -10.80 -18.54
CA MET A 65 -24.54 -11.93 -19.33
C MET A 65 -23.33 -12.63 -18.66
N CYS A 66 -22.55 -11.93 -17.86
CA CYS A 66 -21.40 -12.49 -17.13
C CYS A 66 -21.79 -13.11 -15.78
N GLY A 67 -23.08 -13.10 -15.42
CA GLY A 67 -23.56 -13.55 -14.10
C GLY A 67 -23.28 -12.55 -12.96
N TRP A 68 -22.88 -11.32 -13.27
CA TRP A 68 -22.61 -10.25 -12.29
C TRP A 68 -23.88 -9.46 -12.00
N HIS A 69 -24.84 -10.14 -11.37
CA HIS A 69 -26.19 -9.63 -11.20
C HIS A 69 -26.31 -8.41 -10.27
N ASP A 70 -25.43 -8.29 -9.28
CA ASP A 70 -25.44 -7.15 -8.35
C ASP A 70 -24.99 -5.86 -9.05
N GLU A 71 -23.93 -5.94 -9.86
CA GLU A 71 -23.42 -4.83 -10.68
C GLU A 71 -24.42 -4.44 -11.78
N ALA A 72 -25.02 -5.43 -12.44
CA ALA A 72 -26.08 -5.20 -13.42
C ALA A 72 -27.30 -4.51 -12.78
N LYS A 73 -27.71 -4.94 -11.57
CA LYS A 73 -28.81 -4.32 -10.82
C LYS A 73 -28.51 -2.86 -10.48
N GLN A 74 -27.28 -2.56 -10.03
CA GLN A 74 -26.87 -1.19 -9.76
C GLN A 74 -26.96 -0.34 -11.04
N LYS A 75 -26.44 -0.85 -12.17
CA LYS A 75 -26.52 -0.13 -13.45
C LYS A 75 -27.94 0.04 -13.96
N ALA A 76 -28.85 -0.90 -13.72
CA ALA A 76 -30.27 -0.76 -14.05
C ALA A 76 -30.92 0.43 -13.31
N TYR A 77 -30.57 0.65 -12.03
CA TYR A 77 -31.06 1.85 -11.31
C TYR A 77 -30.50 3.14 -11.91
N GLU A 78 -29.21 3.17 -12.27
CA GLU A 78 -28.60 4.34 -12.92
C GLU A 78 -29.27 4.65 -14.29
N VAL A 79 -29.62 3.63 -15.08
CA VAL A 79 -30.39 3.81 -16.32
C VAL A 79 -31.76 4.43 -16.03
N LEU A 80 -32.47 3.99 -14.98
CA LEU A 80 -33.77 4.55 -14.60
C LEU A 80 -33.69 5.94 -13.96
N GLU A 81 -32.54 6.33 -13.41
CA GLU A 81 -32.30 7.71 -12.99
C GLU A 81 -32.19 8.65 -14.20
N ILE A 82 -31.58 8.19 -15.29
CA ILE A 82 -31.47 8.93 -16.56
C ILE A 82 -32.83 8.95 -17.29
N ASP A 83 -33.46 7.78 -17.47
CA ASP A 83 -34.78 7.63 -18.09
C ASP A 83 -35.64 6.63 -17.31
N ARG A 84 -36.59 7.16 -16.53
CA ARG A 84 -37.52 6.37 -15.73
C ARG A 84 -38.45 5.46 -16.55
N THR A 85 -38.59 5.71 -17.85
CA THR A 85 -39.49 4.96 -18.74
C THR A 85 -38.81 3.82 -19.48
N ASP A 86 -37.51 3.59 -19.23
CA ASP A 86 -36.75 2.53 -19.86
C ASP A 86 -37.31 1.14 -19.50
N LYS A 87 -37.89 0.48 -20.50
CA LYS A 87 -38.59 -0.80 -20.32
C LYS A 87 -37.63 -1.95 -20.04
N GLU A 88 -36.39 -1.86 -20.50
CA GLU A 88 -35.43 -2.95 -20.38
C GLU A 88 -34.85 -3.00 -18.97
N ALA A 89 -34.44 -1.86 -18.43
CA ALA A 89 -34.01 -1.74 -17.04
C ALA A 89 -35.14 -2.10 -16.05
N GLN A 90 -36.38 -1.67 -16.31
CA GLN A 90 -37.55 -2.07 -15.51
C GLN A 90 -37.76 -3.58 -15.53
N LYS A 91 -37.77 -4.20 -16.72
CA LYS A 91 -37.96 -5.64 -16.88
C LYS A 91 -36.86 -6.45 -16.20
N TYR A 92 -35.61 -5.98 -16.27
CA TYR A 92 -34.47 -6.61 -15.60
C TYR A 92 -34.67 -6.66 -14.08
N LEU A 93 -35.05 -5.53 -13.47
CA LEU A 93 -35.29 -5.44 -12.03
C LEU A 93 -36.49 -6.29 -11.58
N GLU A 94 -37.59 -6.27 -12.32
CA GLU A 94 -38.79 -7.07 -12.02
C GLU A 94 -38.51 -8.58 -12.07
N GLY A 95 -37.74 -9.05 -13.06
CA GLY A 95 -37.36 -10.46 -13.20
C GLY A 95 -36.52 -10.94 -12.01
N HIS A 96 -35.54 -10.14 -11.58
CA HIS A 96 -34.62 -10.50 -10.52
C HIS A 96 -35.22 -10.37 -9.10
N GLU A 97 -36.22 -9.51 -8.90
CA GLU A 97 -37.00 -9.47 -7.66
C GLU A 97 -37.94 -10.68 -7.50
N ALA A 98 -38.49 -11.19 -8.60
CA ALA A 98 -39.35 -12.36 -8.59
C ALA A 98 -38.60 -13.65 -8.22
N GLU A 99 -37.35 -13.80 -8.66
CA GLU A 99 -36.48 -14.93 -8.30
C GLU A 99 -36.09 -14.91 -6.82
N ASN A 100 -35.70 -13.75 -6.29
CA ASN A 100 -35.36 -13.59 -4.87
C ASN A 100 -36.54 -13.87 -3.91
N ARG A 101 -37.80 -13.69 -4.37
CA ARG A 101 -38.99 -14.01 -3.57
C ARG A 101 -39.30 -15.51 -3.52
N LYS A 102 -38.83 -16.31 -4.48
CA LYS A 102 -39.06 -17.77 -4.49
C LYS A 102 -38.13 -18.55 -3.54
N GLY A 103 -37.06 -17.93 -3.02
CA GLY A 103 -36.08 -18.57 -2.12
C GLY A 103 -36.28 -18.35 -0.61
N LYS A 104 -37.18 -17.47 -0.16
CA LYS A 104 -37.37 -17.18 1.28
C LYS A 104 -38.54 -17.95 1.89
N ALA A 105 -38.25 -19.08 2.52
CA ALA A 105 -39.15 -19.75 3.46
C ALA A 105 -39.50 -18.83 4.64
N LYS A 106 -40.76 -18.92 5.11
CA LYS A 106 -41.33 -18.10 6.20
C LYS A 106 -40.48 -18.17 7.49
N PRO A 107 -40.10 -17.04 8.11
CA PRO A 107 -39.50 -17.06 9.43
C PRO A 107 -40.57 -17.33 10.50
N ALA A 108 -40.22 -18.19 11.46
CA ALA A 108 -41.02 -18.50 12.63
C ALA A 108 -41.19 -17.27 13.53
N LYS A 109 -42.43 -17.05 14.00
CA LYS A 109 -42.79 -16.03 14.97
C LYS A 109 -42.17 -16.37 16.34
N ASN A 110 -41.35 -15.47 16.89
CA ASN A 110 -41.07 -15.45 18.32
C ASN A 110 -41.55 -14.12 18.92
N ASP A 111 -42.62 -14.23 19.71
CA ASP A 111 -43.11 -13.22 20.64
C ASP A 111 -42.18 -13.18 21.86
N ILE A 112 -41.49 -12.05 22.11
CA ILE A 112 -41.04 -11.71 23.46
C ILE A 112 -41.38 -10.23 23.72
N LYS A 113 -42.20 -10.06 24.76
CA LYS A 113 -42.74 -8.80 25.27
C LYS A 113 -41.68 -7.93 25.94
N SER A 114 -41.93 -6.63 25.81
CA SER A 114 -41.23 -5.47 26.37
C SER A 114 -41.44 -5.26 27.87
N LYS A 115 -40.48 -4.52 28.47
CA LYS A 115 -40.57 -3.46 29.52
C LYS A 115 -39.12 -3.21 30.00
N GLY A 116 -38.51 -2.03 30.06
CA GLY A 116 -38.91 -0.63 29.96
C GLY A 116 -38.20 0.13 31.09
N LYS A 117 -37.52 1.27 30.82
CA LYS A 117 -37.57 2.54 31.59
C LYS A 117 -36.43 3.52 31.26
N HIS A 118 -36.83 4.79 31.33
CA HIS A 118 -36.10 6.04 31.16
C HIS A 118 -35.14 6.42 32.31
N GLY A 119 -34.23 7.37 31.99
CA GLY A 119 -33.56 8.31 32.90
C GLY A 119 -32.11 7.90 33.21
N GLU A 120 -31.08 8.73 33.20
CA GLU A 120 -30.94 10.19 33.39
C GLU A 120 -29.58 10.64 32.85
N ALA A 121 -29.51 11.91 32.44
CA ALA A 121 -28.27 12.63 32.18
C ALA A 121 -27.60 13.04 33.50
N ARG A 122 -26.29 12.81 33.63
CA ARG A 122 -25.43 13.54 34.56
C ARG A 122 -24.04 13.80 33.99
N ASN A 123 -23.68 15.08 34.03
CA ASN A 123 -22.36 15.66 33.82
C ASN A 123 -21.30 15.00 34.71
N PHE A 124 -20.12 14.72 34.16
CA PHE A 124 -18.89 14.59 34.94
C PHE A 124 -17.71 15.24 34.22
N LEU A 125 -17.31 16.38 34.80
CA LEU A 125 -15.97 16.97 34.94
C LEU A 125 -14.80 16.37 34.15
N LEU A 126 -14.10 17.28 33.45
CA LEU A 126 -12.74 17.12 32.97
C LEU A 126 -11.82 16.67 34.11
N HIS A 127 -11.38 15.42 34.05
CA HIS A 127 -10.10 15.00 34.58
C HIS A 127 -9.13 14.82 33.40
N THR A 128 -7.97 15.47 33.52
CA THR A 128 -6.79 15.32 32.68
C THR A 128 -6.46 13.84 32.45
N ALA A 129 -6.58 13.39 31.21
CA ALA A 129 -6.23 12.04 30.80
C ALA A 129 -4.71 11.83 30.92
N GLN A 130 -4.30 11.04 31.90
CA GLN A 130 -3.04 10.29 31.80
C GLN A 130 -3.19 9.33 30.62
N ALA A 131 -2.12 9.21 29.82
CA ALA A 131 -2.07 8.27 28.71
C ALA A 131 -2.41 6.85 29.21
N PRO A 132 -3.26 6.08 28.52
CA PRO A 132 -3.53 4.71 28.91
C PRO A 132 -2.22 3.92 28.83
N ILE A 133 -1.71 3.50 29.99
CA ILE A 133 -0.71 2.44 30.05
C ILE A 133 -1.41 1.19 29.53
N TRP A 134 -1.12 0.85 28.28
CA TRP A 134 -1.47 -0.44 27.72
C TRP A 134 -0.74 -1.52 28.50
N HIS A 135 -1.41 -2.08 29.50
CA HIS A 135 -1.13 -3.44 29.91
C HIS A 135 -1.81 -4.33 28.87
N PRO A 136 -1.08 -5.09 28.03
CA PRO A 136 -1.72 -6.14 27.26
C PRO A 136 -2.41 -7.03 28.29
N SER A 137 -3.75 -7.13 28.23
CA SER A 137 -4.45 -8.17 28.95
C SER A 137 -3.95 -9.47 28.35
N LEU A 138 -2.98 -10.08 29.02
CA LEU A 138 -2.61 -11.47 28.83
C LEU A 138 -3.88 -12.27 29.18
N PHE A 139 -4.74 -12.49 28.20
CA PHE A 139 -5.47 -13.74 28.16
C PHE A 139 -4.42 -14.83 28.35
N PRO A 140 -4.63 -15.80 29.25
CA PRO A 140 -3.73 -16.92 29.35
C PRO A 140 -3.70 -17.55 27.96
N ILE A 141 -2.58 -17.38 27.25
CA ILE A 141 -2.24 -18.20 26.10
C ILE A 141 -2.30 -19.60 26.69
N LEU A 142 -3.39 -20.32 26.38
CA LEU A 142 -3.44 -21.76 26.49
C LEU A 142 -2.11 -22.24 25.95
N SER A 143 -1.35 -22.94 26.79
CA SER A 143 -0.03 -23.48 26.47
C SER A 143 0.06 -23.81 24.97
N PRO A 144 1.09 -23.36 24.23
CA PRO A 144 1.20 -23.62 22.78
C PRO A 144 1.08 -25.12 22.42
N VAL A 145 1.25 -26.01 23.40
CA VAL A 145 0.99 -27.45 23.32
C VAL A 145 -0.50 -27.78 23.14
N ALA A 146 -1.41 -27.08 23.84
CA ALA A 146 -2.85 -27.28 23.74
C ALA A 146 -3.38 -26.86 22.35
N SER A 147 -2.90 -25.75 21.80
CA SER A 147 -3.28 -25.29 20.45
C SER A 147 -2.75 -26.20 19.33
N LEU A 148 -1.58 -26.81 19.52
CA LEU A 148 -1.04 -27.77 18.55
C LEU A 148 -1.82 -29.09 18.57
N GLN A 149 -2.19 -29.58 19.74
CA GLN A 149 -2.98 -30.80 19.88
C GLN A 149 -4.41 -30.62 19.35
N GLU A 150 -5.03 -29.46 19.58
CA GLU A 150 -6.32 -29.12 18.97
C GLU A 150 -6.24 -29.06 17.45
N LEU A 151 -5.16 -28.50 16.89
CA LEU A 151 -4.94 -28.47 15.44
C LEU A 151 -4.71 -29.87 14.87
N GLU A 152 -3.91 -30.70 15.54
CA GLU A 152 -3.64 -32.08 15.14
C GLU A 152 -4.93 -32.91 15.15
N ASN A 153 -5.71 -32.82 16.23
CA ASN A 153 -7.00 -33.50 16.34
C ASN A 153 -7.97 -33.01 15.26
N GLY A 154 -8.10 -31.69 15.08
CA GLY A 154 -8.96 -31.11 14.04
C GLY A 154 -8.54 -31.51 12.62
N TYR A 155 -7.23 -31.66 12.37
CA TYR A 155 -6.72 -32.17 11.10
C TYR A 155 -7.10 -33.64 10.89
N LEU A 156 -6.90 -34.50 11.91
CA LEU A 156 -7.28 -35.91 11.82
C LEU A 156 -8.79 -36.09 11.62
N ASP A 157 -9.61 -35.32 12.35
CA ASP A 157 -11.06 -35.30 12.22
C ASP A 157 -11.49 -34.88 10.80
N LEU A 158 -10.80 -33.90 10.20
CA LEU A 158 -11.01 -33.51 8.81
C LEU A 158 -10.68 -34.65 7.83
N LEU A 159 -9.55 -35.35 8.02
CA LEU A 159 -9.18 -36.48 7.17
C LEU A 159 -10.18 -37.62 7.25
N GLU A 160 -10.66 -37.94 8.46
CA GLU A 160 -11.66 -38.98 8.68
C GLU A 160 -13.00 -38.59 8.06
N SER A 161 -13.46 -37.36 8.30
CA SER A 161 -14.68 -36.81 7.70
C SER A 161 -14.61 -36.83 6.17
N ALA A 162 -13.46 -36.45 5.58
CA ALA A 162 -13.26 -36.49 4.14
C ALA A 162 -13.33 -37.92 3.59
N ARG A 163 -12.78 -38.93 4.31
CA ARG A 163 -12.88 -40.34 3.92
C ARG A 163 -14.31 -40.85 3.96
N LEU A 164 -15.07 -40.49 4.99
CA LEU A 164 -16.47 -40.86 5.13
C LEU A 164 -17.30 -40.25 3.98
N CYS A 165 -17.21 -38.94 3.77
CA CYS A 165 -17.89 -38.25 2.67
C CYS A 165 -17.48 -38.81 1.30
N LEU A 166 -16.20 -39.15 1.09
CA LEU A 166 -15.73 -39.77 -0.14
C LEU A 166 -16.42 -41.12 -0.41
N GLY A 167 -16.63 -41.93 0.62
CA GLY A 167 -17.35 -43.20 0.52
C GLY A 167 -18.81 -42.99 0.11
N GLU A 168 -19.48 -42.03 0.75
CA GLU A 168 -20.88 -41.68 0.46
C GLU A 168 -21.05 -41.12 -0.95
N MET A 169 -20.15 -40.23 -1.40
CA MET A 169 -20.19 -39.65 -2.74
C MET A 169 -19.94 -40.69 -3.84
N LYS A 170 -19.06 -41.67 -3.61
CA LYS A 170 -18.87 -42.80 -4.52
C LYS A 170 -20.12 -43.68 -4.61
N LEU A 171 -20.77 -43.94 -3.48
CA LEU A 171 -22.04 -44.69 -3.46
C LEU A 171 -23.14 -43.94 -4.23
N LEU A 172 -23.25 -42.62 -4.05
CA LEU A 172 -24.20 -41.79 -4.80
C LEU A 172 -23.94 -41.86 -6.31
N LYS A 173 -22.67 -41.84 -6.73
CA LYS A 173 -22.28 -42.02 -8.14
C LYS A 173 -22.69 -43.39 -8.68
N ASP A 174 -22.45 -44.46 -7.92
CA ASP A 174 -22.85 -45.84 -8.29
C ASP A 174 -24.38 -45.98 -8.43
N LEU A 175 -25.13 -45.21 -7.64
CA LEU A 175 -26.60 -45.12 -7.71
C LEU A 175 -27.10 -44.18 -8.83
N LYS A 176 -26.23 -43.70 -9.72
CA LYS A 176 -26.54 -42.73 -10.78
C LYS A 176 -27.10 -41.40 -10.26
N GLY A 177 -26.55 -40.92 -9.16
CA GLY A 177 -26.78 -39.56 -8.65
C GLY A 177 -26.21 -38.47 -9.57
N PRO A 178 -26.26 -37.19 -9.14
CA PRO A 178 -25.69 -36.08 -9.89
C PRO A 178 -24.18 -36.30 -10.14
N ASP A 179 -23.68 -35.74 -11.25
CA ASP A 179 -22.24 -35.77 -11.53
C ASP A 179 -21.49 -34.96 -10.47
N CYS A 180 -20.50 -35.60 -9.84
CA CYS A 180 -19.78 -35.06 -8.69
C CYS A 180 -18.28 -35.43 -8.74
N GLU A 181 -17.72 -35.63 -9.94
CA GLU A 181 -16.32 -36.06 -10.12
C GLU A 181 -15.31 -35.10 -9.47
N ASP A 182 -15.54 -33.79 -9.59
CA ASP A 182 -14.67 -32.77 -8.99
C ASP A 182 -14.67 -32.87 -7.46
N GLN A 183 -15.85 -33.01 -6.85
CA GLN A 183 -15.98 -33.15 -5.39
C GLN A 183 -15.39 -34.48 -4.91
N ILE A 184 -15.50 -35.55 -5.69
CA ILE A 184 -14.86 -36.85 -5.38
C ILE A 184 -13.34 -36.72 -5.44
N SER A 185 -12.81 -36.01 -6.43
CA SER A 185 -11.36 -35.72 -6.55
C SER A 185 -10.87 -34.89 -5.36
N ASP A 186 -11.58 -33.82 -5.02
CA ASP A 186 -11.28 -32.93 -3.90
C ASP A 186 -11.33 -33.68 -2.56
N LEU A 187 -12.38 -34.46 -2.29
CA LEU A 187 -12.47 -35.28 -1.08
C LEU A 187 -11.39 -36.37 -1.04
N ALA A 188 -11.01 -36.94 -2.18
CA ALA A 188 -9.92 -37.92 -2.25
C ALA A 188 -8.55 -37.29 -1.94
N ALA A 189 -8.31 -36.06 -2.38
CA ALA A 189 -7.12 -35.31 -2.02
C ALA A 189 -7.11 -34.93 -0.53
N LEU A 190 -8.23 -34.44 0.02
CA LEU A 190 -8.37 -34.18 1.46
C LEU A 190 -8.10 -35.45 2.29
N ALA A 191 -8.71 -36.59 1.93
CA ALA A 191 -8.54 -37.87 2.63
C ALA A 191 -7.08 -38.37 2.65
N LYS A 192 -6.26 -37.94 1.69
CA LYS A 192 -4.81 -38.23 1.58
C LYS A 192 -3.93 -37.21 2.32
N GLY A 193 -4.52 -36.20 2.95
CA GLY A 193 -3.80 -35.12 3.61
C GLY A 193 -3.33 -34.00 2.68
N GLN A 194 -3.83 -33.96 1.44
CA GLN A 194 -3.48 -32.94 0.46
C GLN A 194 -4.45 -31.74 0.57
N VAL A 195 -4.52 -31.12 1.76
CA VAL A 195 -5.45 -30.01 2.01
C VAL A 195 -5.18 -28.82 1.08
N SER A 196 -3.91 -28.55 0.79
CA SER A 196 -3.49 -27.44 -0.06
C SER A 196 -3.95 -27.56 -1.52
N SER A 197 -4.22 -28.77 -2.02
CA SER A 197 -4.71 -28.95 -3.39
C SER A 197 -6.22 -28.75 -3.53
N VAL A 198 -6.95 -28.74 -2.41
CA VAL A 198 -8.42 -28.72 -2.39
C VAL A 198 -8.96 -27.37 -1.92
N VAL A 199 -8.21 -26.67 -1.09
CA VAL A 199 -8.51 -25.30 -0.72
C VAL A 199 -8.27 -24.41 -1.94
N ARG A 200 -9.30 -24.30 -2.79
CA ARG A 200 -9.31 -23.33 -3.89
C ARG A 200 -9.08 -21.96 -3.28
N VAL A 201 -8.14 -21.21 -3.85
CA VAL A 201 -7.89 -19.85 -3.38
C VAL A 201 -9.19 -19.08 -3.49
N LYS A 202 -9.65 -18.54 -2.35
CA LYS A 202 -10.86 -17.74 -2.28
C LYS A 202 -10.84 -16.71 -3.41
N PRO A 203 -11.94 -16.55 -4.18
CA PRO A 203 -11.99 -15.51 -5.18
C PRO A 203 -11.72 -14.15 -4.53
N LEU A 204 -10.88 -13.36 -5.20
CA LEU A 204 -10.46 -12.07 -4.68
C LEU A 204 -11.66 -11.14 -4.55
N ALA A 205 -11.68 -10.35 -3.48
CA ALA A 205 -12.70 -9.32 -3.33
C ALA A 205 -12.57 -8.28 -4.45
N GLY A 206 -13.71 -7.71 -4.88
CA GLY A 206 -13.71 -6.58 -5.81
C GLY A 206 -12.98 -5.36 -5.21
N VAL A 207 -12.31 -4.57 -6.07
CA VAL A 207 -11.53 -3.38 -5.64
C VAL A 207 -12.38 -2.42 -4.80
N LYS A 208 -13.66 -2.27 -5.15
CA LYS A 208 -14.62 -1.40 -4.44
C LYS A 208 -14.87 -1.86 -3.01
N ALA A 209 -15.14 -3.15 -2.80
CA ALA A 209 -15.35 -3.73 -1.47
C ALA A 209 -14.11 -3.59 -0.57
N VAL A 210 -12.92 -3.80 -1.15
CA VAL A 210 -11.65 -3.59 -0.43
C VAL A 210 -11.45 -2.12 -0.07
N THR A 211 -11.75 -1.21 -1.00
CA THR A 211 -11.69 0.24 -0.77
C THR A 211 -12.63 0.66 0.37
N GLU A 212 -13.87 0.18 0.37
CA GLU A 212 -14.84 0.44 1.44
C GLU A 212 -14.34 -0.06 2.80
N THR A 213 -13.70 -1.24 2.83
CA THR A 213 -13.09 -1.80 4.04
C THR A 213 -11.90 -0.96 4.52
N ILE A 214 -11.01 -0.53 3.61
CA ILE A 214 -9.89 0.37 3.94
C ILE A 214 -10.41 1.68 4.55
N VAL A 215 -11.46 2.27 3.95
CA VAL A 215 -12.05 3.52 4.44
C VAL A 215 -12.71 3.33 5.80
N ALA A 216 -13.42 2.20 6.02
CA ALA A 216 -14.04 1.89 7.29
C ALA A 216 -12.98 1.74 8.40
N ASP A 217 -11.96 0.92 8.18
CA ASP A 217 -10.94 0.59 9.17
C ASP A 217 -9.96 1.75 9.43
N SER A 218 -9.74 2.62 8.44
CA SER A 218 -8.91 3.82 8.59
C SER A 218 -9.48 4.85 9.57
N LYS A 219 -10.78 4.76 9.91
CA LYS A 219 -11.40 5.66 10.91
C LYS A 219 -10.82 5.45 12.31
N ASP A 220 -10.43 4.21 12.62
CA ASP A 220 -9.82 3.84 13.90
C ASP A 220 -8.28 4.02 13.90
N GLY A 221 -7.71 4.36 12.74
CA GLY A 221 -6.30 4.66 12.55
C GLY A 221 -5.79 4.22 11.18
N GLY A 222 -4.92 5.02 10.57
CA GLY A 222 -4.38 4.74 9.23
C GLY A 222 -3.66 3.39 9.10
N GLN A 223 -3.15 2.83 10.20
CA GLN A 223 -2.46 1.53 10.20
C GLN A 223 -3.40 0.36 9.88
N ASN A 224 -4.66 0.42 10.33
CA ASN A 224 -5.62 -0.65 10.07
C ASN A 224 -5.95 -0.70 8.57
N GLY A 225 -6.20 0.45 7.96
CA GLY A 225 -6.38 0.56 6.51
C GLY A 225 -5.17 0.06 5.71
N LEU A 226 -3.95 0.37 6.17
CA LEU A 226 -2.72 -0.16 5.57
C LEU A 226 -2.68 -1.69 5.64
N ASN A 227 -2.99 -2.28 6.79
CA ASN A 227 -2.99 -3.74 6.96
C ASN A 227 -4.01 -4.44 6.04
N VAL A 228 -5.20 -3.84 5.86
CA VAL A 228 -6.20 -4.34 4.90
C VAL A 228 -5.66 -4.29 3.46
N ALA A 229 -5.03 -3.18 3.07
CA ALA A 229 -4.46 -3.04 1.74
C ALA A 229 -3.32 -4.04 1.49
N VAL A 230 -2.41 -4.24 2.46
CA VAL A 230 -1.32 -5.22 2.33
C VAL A 230 -1.89 -6.64 2.22
N LYS A 231 -2.90 -6.98 3.02
CA LYS A 231 -3.56 -8.28 2.97
C LYS A 231 -4.24 -8.55 1.61
N ASP A 232 -4.88 -7.55 1.00
CA ASP A 232 -5.44 -7.67 -0.36
C ASP A 232 -4.35 -7.99 -1.38
N LEU A 233 -3.20 -7.30 -1.33
CA LEU A 233 -2.08 -7.55 -2.22
C LEU A 233 -1.43 -8.92 -1.97
N GLU A 234 -1.35 -9.35 -0.72
CA GLU A 234 -0.88 -10.69 -0.35
C GLU A 234 -1.80 -11.79 -0.93
N GLU A 235 -3.11 -11.65 -0.73
CA GLU A 235 -4.12 -12.57 -1.28
C GLU A 235 -4.08 -12.62 -2.81
N LEU A 236 -3.96 -11.47 -3.47
CA LEU A 236 -3.80 -11.38 -4.92
C LEU A 236 -2.51 -12.05 -5.40
N SER A 237 -1.39 -11.83 -4.72
CA SER A 237 -0.11 -12.47 -5.08
C SER A 237 -0.19 -13.99 -4.96
N ARG A 238 -0.83 -14.50 -3.89
CA ARG A 238 -1.05 -15.93 -3.67
C ARG A 238 -1.98 -16.53 -4.73
N TRP A 239 -3.07 -15.82 -5.04
CA TRP A 239 -4.02 -16.23 -6.08
C TRP A 239 -3.33 -16.35 -7.44
N LEU A 240 -2.55 -15.34 -7.85
CA LEU A 240 -1.83 -15.34 -9.13
C LEU A 240 -0.83 -16.49 -9.24
N ARG A 241 -0.07 -16.74 -8.16
CA ARG A 241 0.91 -17.85 -8.10
C ARG A 241 0.22 -19.21 -8.24
N ASN A 242 -0.96 -19.38 -7.64
CA ASN A 242 -1.71 -20.63 -7.71
C ASN A 242 -2.49 -20.79 -9.02
N SER A 243 -2.93 -19.69 -9.66
CA SER A 243 -3.67 -19.73 -10.93
C SER A 243 -2.78 -20.01 -12.14
N GLY A 244 -1.51 -19.58 -12.10
CA GLY A 244 -0.55 -19.74 -13.20
C GLY A 244 -0.24 -21.21 -13.54
N ASP A 245 -0.34 -22.11 -12.57
CA ASP A 245 -0.05 -23.54 -12.77
C ASP A 245 -1.13 -24.28 -13.58
N SER A 246 -2.31 -23.68 -13.81
CA SER A 246 -3.44 -24.35 -14.49
C SER A 246 -3.62 -23.98 -15.97
N ALA A 247 -3.01 -22.89 -16.47
CA ALA A 247 -3.32 -22.38 -17.81
C ALA A 247 -2.30 -22.78 -18.91
N GLU A 248 -1.07 -23.16 -18.56
CA GLU A 248 -0.01 -23.46 -19.55
C GLU A 248 0.29 -24.96 -19.74
N SER A 249 -0.45 -25.87 -19.10
CA SER A 249 -0.24 -27.31 -19.29
C SER A 249 -0.81 -27.86 -20.62
N SER A 250 -1.42 -27.02 -21.46
CA SER A 250 -1.88 -27.38 -22.80
C SER A 250 -1.33 -26.45 -23.89
N ASP A 251 -0.03 -26.50 -24.17
CA ASP A 251 0.50 -27.06 -25.42
C ASP A 251 2.00 -26.78 -25.53
N LYS A 252 2.79 -27.84 -25.40
CA LYS A 252 4.14 -28.05 -25.98
C LYS A 252 5.03 -26.81 -26.18
N GLY A 253 5.72 -26.41 -25.12
CA GLY A 253 6.96 -25.64 -25.26
C GLY A 253 7.72 -25.55 -23.94
N LYS A 254 8.67 -26.46 -23.69
CA LYS A 254 9.62 -26.41 -22.57
C LYS A 254 10.49 -25.14 -22.64
N SER A 255 9.95 -23.98 -22.34
CA SER A 255 10.77 -22.86 -21.91
C SER A 255 11.02 -23.04 -20.42
N ARG A 256 12.27 -23.32 -20.05
CA ARG A 256 12.71 -23.25 -18.66
C ARG A 256 12.67 -21.77 -18.27
N SER A 257 11.50 -21.23 -17.92
CA SER A 257 11.44 -19.91 -17.34
C SER A 257 12.20 -19.98 -16.02
N THR A 258 13.31 -19.25 -15.98
CA THR A 258 14.01 -18.95 -14.74
C THR A 258 12.98 -18.33 -13.80
N GLY A 259 12.81 -18.84 -12.57
CA GLY A 259 11.70 -18.50 -11.67
C GLY A 259 11.46 -17.02 -11.35
N ASN A 260 12.27 -16.11 -11.89
CA ASN A 260 12.04 -14.66 -11.88
C ASN A 260 10.91 -14.19 -12.80
N ASP A 261 10.63 -14.86 -13.93
CA ASP A 261 9.64 -14.35 -14.91
C ASP A 261 8.22 -14.28 -14.32
N ASN A 262 7.91 -15.18 -13.38
CA ASN A 262 6.64 -15.16 -12.64
C ASN A 262 6.56 -13.97 -11.66
N GLN A 263 7.68 -13.50 -11.11
CA GLN A 263 7.67 -12.39 -10.16
C GLN A 263 7.29 -11.06 -10.81
N GLU A 264 7.77 -10.80 -12.03
CA GLU A 264 7.45 -9.54 -12.74
C GLU A 264 5.98 -9.49 -13.14
N GLY A 265 5.41 -10.61 -13.61
CA GLY A 265 3.97 -10.70 -13.91
C GLY A 265 3.09 -10.48 -12.67
N VAL A 266 3.47 -11.07 -11.54
CA VAL A 266 2.80 -10.81 -10.25
C VAL A 266 2.95 -9.34 -9.87
N ARG A 267 4.15 -8.76 -9.98
CA ARG A 267 4.40 -7.35 -9.65
C ARG A 267 3.55 -6.41 -10.50
N GLU A 268 3.45 -6.63 -11.80
CA GLU A 268 2.65 -5.82 -12.71
C GLU A 268 1.15 -5.86 -12.33
N ALA A 269 0.64 -7.05 -11.98
CA ALA A 269 -0.74 -7.21 -11.53
C ALA A 269 -1.00 -6.49 -10.19
N LEU A 270 -0.06 -6.57 -9.24
CA LEU A 270 -0.14 -5.80 -7.98
C LEU A 270 -0.14 -4.28 -8.26
N LEU A 271 0.72 -3.78 -9.14
CA LEU A 271 0.75 -2.36 -9.53
C LEU A 271 -0.58 -1.91 -10.16
N LYS A 272 -1.19 -2.73 -11.02
CA LYS A 272 -2.54 -2.48 -11.58
C LYS A 272 -3.59 -2.41 -10.47
N ARG A 273 -3.56 -3.34 -9.51
CA ARG A 273 -4.46 -3.36 -8.35
C ARG A 273 -4.28 -2.11 -7.46
N VAL A 274 -3.04 -1.72 -7.18
CA VAL A 274 -2.69 -0.51 -6.43
C VAL A 274 -3.23 0.74 -7.13
N LYS A 275 -3.04 0.85 -8.45
CA LYS A 275 -3.58 1.98 -9.24
C LYS A 275 -5.10 2.06 -9.15
N ALA A 276 -5.80 0.92 -9.21
CA ALA A 276 -7.25 0.87 -9.07
C ALA A 276 -7.71 1.28 -7.66
N LEU A 277 -7.04 0.81 -6.60
CA LEU A 277 -7.31 1.23 -5.22
C LEU A 277 -7.12 2.75 -5.04
N LYS A 278 -6.03 3.32 -5.58
CA LYS A 278 -5.77 4.77 -5.50
C LYS A 278 -6.84 5.61 -6.19
N ALA A 279 -7.39 5.13 -7.31
CA ALA A 279 -8.44 5.84 -8.04
C ALA A 279 -9.77 5.92 -7.27
N LEU A 280 -10.06 4.93 -6.41
CA LEU A 280 -11.29 4.86 -5.63
C LEU A 280 -11.16 5.42 -4.20
N LEU A 281 -9.94 5.51 -3.66
CA LEU A 281 -9.69 6.03 -2.32
C LEU A 281 -9.76 7.57 -2.25
N PRO A 282 -10.26 8.13 -1.13
CA PRO A 282 -10.23 9.58 -0.90
C PRO A 282 -8.78 10.10 -0.78
N ASN A 283 -8.56 11.37 -1.13
CA ASN A 283 -7.24 11.99 -1.24
C ASN A 283 -6.32 11.80 -0.02
N ASN A 284 -6.88 11.76 1.20
CA ASN A 284 -6.12 11.57 2.43
C ASN A 284 -5.61 10.12 2.62
N LEU A 285 -6.21 9.14 1.93
CA LEU A 285 -5.86 7.72 2.00
C LEU A 285 -5.15 7.22 0.74
N GLN A 286 -5.05 8.03 -0.31
CA GLN A 286 -4.31 7.70 -1.54
C GLN A 286 -2.84 7.28 -1.36
N PRO A 287 -2.11 7.69 -0.29
CA PRO A 287 -0.77 7.15 -0.03
C PRO A 287 -0.74 5.70 0.46
N LEU A 288 -1.84 5.19 1.05
CA LEU A 288 -1.85 3.85 1.66
C LEU A 288 -1.55 2.72 0.68
N PRO A 289 -2.10 2.69 -0.56
CA PRO A 289 -1.76 1.66 -1.53
C PRO A 289 -0.28 1.64 -1.94
N ASP A 290 0.39 2.80 -1.96
CA ASP A 290 1.84 2.84 -2.26
C ASP A 290 2.65 2.23 -1.12
N SER A 291 2.30 2.56 0.13
CA SER A 291 2.89 1.91 1.31
C SER A 291 2.58 0.41 1.34
N ALA A 292 1.37 0.00 0.95
CA ALA A 292 1.02 -1.41 0.87
C ALA A 292 1.85 -2.15 -0.19
N MET A 293 2.07 -1.52 -1.35
CA MET A 293 2.95 -2.06 -2.39
C MET A 293 4.40 -2.20 -1.89
N MET A 294 4.91 -1.19 -1.17
CA MET A 294 6.24 -1.23 -0.57
C MET A 294 6.40 -2.45 0.37
N HIS A 295 5.42 -2.74 1.22
CA HIS A 295 5.44 -3.92 2.07
C HIS A 295 5.27 -5.22 1.28
N ALA A 296 4.41 -5.25 0.25
CA ALA A 296 4.24 -6.42 -0.59
C ALA A 296 5.52 -6.78 -1.37
N GLU A 297 6.24 -5.76 -1.85
CA GLU A 297 7.54 -5.93 -2.50
C GLU A 297 8.58 -6.52 -1.55
N HIS A 298 8.57 -6.08 -0.30
CA HIS A 298 9.48 -6.55 0.74
C HIS A 298 9.21 -7.99 1.13
N GLU A 299 7.98 -8.29 1.53
CA GLU A 299 7.62 -9.54 2.20
C GLU A 299 7.34 -10.68 1.21
N PHE A 300 6.73 -10.39 0.05
CA PHE A 300 6.22 -11.43 -0.86
C PHE A 300 6.97 -11.51 -2.19
N LEU A 301 7.57 -10.40 -2.63
CA LEU A 301 8.37 -10.37 -3.86
C LEU A 301 9.86 -10.43 -3.58
N HIS A 302 10.29 -10.31 -2.33
CA HIS A 302 11.70 -10.30 -1.91
C HIS A 302 12.54 -9.36 -2.76
N ARG A 303 12.03 -8.13 -2.95
CA ARG A 303 12.71 -7.10 -3.72
C ARG A 303 14.15 -6.95 -3.22
N LYS A 304 15.09 -6.91 -4.17
CA LYS A 304 16.48 -6.58 -3.86
C LYS A 304 16.61 -5.06 -3.62
N TYR A 305 17.16 -4.70 -2.47
CA TYR A 305 17.44 -3.31 -2.10
C TYR A 305 18.89 -2.95 -2.38
N VAL A 306 19.23 -1.66 -2.24
CA VAL A 306 20.63 -1.20 -2.37
C VAL A 306 21.49 -1.71 -1.20
N ASN A 307 20.89 -1.84 -0.02
CA ASN A 307 21.50 -2.46 1.15
C ASN A 307 20.90 -3.85 1.42
N ASP A 308 21.74 -4.80 1.79
CA ASP A 308 21.33 -6.14 2.21
C ASP A 308 21.15 -6.23 3.75
N GLU A 309 21.78 -5.31 4.50
CA GLU A 309 21.77 -5.24 5.96
C GLU A 309 21.33 -3.84 6.46
N THR A 310 20.83 -3.76 7.70
CA THR A 310 20.52 -2.52 8.42
C THR A 310 21.78 -1.85 8.98
N MET A 311 21.64 -0.71 9.67
CA MET A 311 22.80 -0.05 10.30
C MET A 311 23.31 -0.81 11.54
N THR A 312 22.51 -1.71 12.09
CA THR A 312 22.88 -2.63 13.19
C THR A 312 23.35 -3.99 12.70
N PHE A 313 23.53 -4.17 11.38
CA PHE A 313 23.97 -5.41 10.73
C PHE A 313 22.93 -6.55 10.77
N ASP A 314 21.65 -6.21 10.97
CA ASP A 314 20.56 -7.18 10.82
C ASP A 314 20.18 -7.32 9.34
N ALA A 315 19.73 -8.49 8.91
CA ALA A 315 19.33 -8.68 7.52
C ALA A 315 18.08 -7.84 7.20
N VAL A 316 18.07 -7.19 6.03
CA VAL A 316 16.91 -6.37 5.61
C VAL A 316 15.62 -7.20 5.58
N SER A 317 15.69 -8.47 5.18
CA SER A 317 14.54 -9.39 5.16
C SER A 317 13.86 -9.61 6.50
N ASP A 318 14.57 -9.32 7.59
CA ASP A 318 14.12 -9.62 8.95
C ASP A 318 13.48 -8.38 9.62
N ILE A 319 13.47 -7.23 8.94
CA ILE A 319 12.85 -6.00 9.44
C ILE A 319 11.33 -6.22 9.53
N PRO A 320 10.72 -6.09 10.72
CA PRO A 320 9.27 -6.28 10.85
C PRO A 320 8.50 -5.15 10.14
N ARG A 321 7.33 -5.49 9.58
CA ARG A 321 6.46 -4.57 8.84
C ARG A 321 6.23 -3.22 9.53
N SER A 322 6.09 -3.22 10.86
CA SER A 322 5.85 -2.01 11.66
C SER A 322 7.04 -1.05 11.72
N LEU A 323 8.25 -1.53 11.43
CA LEU A 323 9.48 -0.76 11.40
C LEU A 323 9.97 -0.52 9.96
N PHE A 324 9.46 -1.27 8.98
CA PHE A 324 9.99 -1.24 7.63
C PHE A 324 9.57 0.00 6.83
N TRP A 325 10.54 0.64 6.18
CA TRP A 325 10.33 1.67 5.18
C TRP A 325 11.37 1.59 4.07
N THR A 326 11.06 2.08 2.87
CA THR A 326 11.99 2.14 1.73
C THR A 326 12.05 3.55 1.16
N SER A 327 13.26 4.06 0.91
CA SER A 327 13.46 5.35 0.24
C SER A 327 13.30 5.27 -1.27
N GLU A 328 13.09 6.41 -1.93
CA GLU A 328 13.07 6.48 -3.40
C GLU A 328 14.38 5.99 -4.05
N GLU A 329 15.51 6.15 -3.37
CA GLU A 329 16.82 5.63 -3.79
C GLU A 329 16.92 4.10 -3.71
N GLY A 330 15.93 3.42 -3.13
CA GLY A 330 15.89 1.96 -3.01
C GLY A 330 16.63 1.39 -1.79
N TYR A 331 16.90 2.21 -0.78
CA TYR A 331 17.41 1.73 0.51
C TYR A 331 16.25 1.30 1.41
N ALA A 332 16.39 0.13 2.02
CA ALA A 332 15.48 -0.38 3.04
C ALA A 332 15.94 0.07 4.44
N TRP A 333 15.00 0.48 5.27
CA TRP A 333 15.26 1.05 6.58
C TRP A 333 14.41 0.39 7.65
N ASP A 334 15.07 0.07 8.76
CA ASP A 334 14.41 0.04 10.05
C ASP A 334 14.20 1.51 10.50
N MET A 335 12.93 1.89 10.65
CA MET A 335 12.53 3.25 10.98
C MET A 335 12.94 3.69 12.39
N GLU A 336 13.17 2.75 13.32
CA GLU A 336 13.70 3.08 14.64
C GLU A 336 15.17 3.47 14.53
N GLU A 337 15.97 2.67 13.81
CA GLU A 337 17.37 2.96 13.55
C GLU A 337 17.53 4.28 12.78
N LEU A 338 16.73 4.48 11.73
CA LEU A 338 16.77 5.69 10.92
C LEU A 338 16.40 6.93 11.75
N ALA A 339 15.35 6.84 12.58
CA ALA A 339 14.96 7.93 13.45
C ALA A 339 16.05 8.25 14.49
N ARG A 340 16.70 7.23 15.06
CA ARG A 340 17.85 7.41 15.97
C ARG A 340 19.01 8.10 15.27
N ALA A 341 19.36 7.67 14.05
CA ALA A 341 20.45 8.26 13.28
C ALA A 341 20.18 9.74 12.92
N ILE A 342 18.97 10.06 12.45
CA ILE A 342 18.59 11.45 12.15
C ILE A 342 18.59 12.31 13.44
N THR A 343 18.14 11.75 14.55
CA THR A 343 18.17 12.43 15.86
C THR A 343 19.60 12.72 16.30
N SER A 344 20.53 11.76 16.17
CA SER A 344 21.95 12.00 16.45
C SER A 344 22.57 13.05 15.52
N GLY A 345 22.09 13.14 14.28
CA GLY A 345 22.44 14.19 13.32
C GLY A 345 21.73 15.53 13.56
N LYS A 346 21.16 15.75 14.75
CA LYS A 346 20.40 16.96 15.14
C LYS A 346 19.24 17.30 14.19
N GLY A 347 18.64 16.30 13.54
CA GLY A 347 17.49 16.48 12.64
C GLY A 347 17.83 16.75 11.18
N VAL A 348 19.10 16.62 10.76
CA VAL A 348 19.44 16.67 9.33
C VAL A 348 18.86 15.45 8.63
N MET A 349 17.94 15.68 7.69
CA MET A 349 17.27 14.65 6.91
C MET A 349 18.17 14.06 5.81
N ARG A 350 19.21 13.35 6.24
CA ARG A 350 20.21 12.73 5.39
C ARG A 350 20.17 11.22 5.55
N ASN A 351 20.32 10.51 4.43
CA ASN A 351 20.50 9.07 4.38
C ASN A 351 21.83 8.70 5.08
N PRO A 352 21.81 7.98 6.21
CA PRO A 352 23.02 7.63 6.96
C PRO A 352 24.02 6.75 6.20
N LEU A 353 23.55 5.97 5.22
CA LEU A 353 24.38 5.05 4.43
C LEU A 353 24.96 5.76 3.19
N SER A 354 24.10 6.36 2.36
CA SER A 354 24.54 7.05 1.12
C SER A 354 25.15 8.43 1.38
N LYS A 355 24.93 9.00 2.58
CA LYS A 355 25.25 10.39 2.97
C LYS A 355 24.55 11.45 2.11
N GLN A 356 23.59 11.07 1.27
CA GLN A 356 22.80 12.00 0.46
C GLN A 356 21.61 12.54 1.24
N MET A 357 21.13 13.73 0.89
CA MET A 357 19.91 14.28 1.48
C MET A 357 18.71 13.49 0.97
N PHE A 358 17.80 13.11 1.86
CA PHE A 358 16.53 12.52 1.45
C PHE A 358 15.76 13.49 0.55
N THR A 359 15.00 12.94 -0.41
CA THR A 359 14.15 13.75 -1.27
C THR A 359 13.02 14.38 -0.45
N ARG A 360 12.35 15.40 -0.99
CA ARG A 360 11.20 16.02 -0.29
C ARG A 360 10.08 15.03 -0.02
N ALA A 361 9.89 14.06 -0.92
CA ALA A 361 8.90 13.00 -0.78
C ALA A 361 9.31 12.04 0.35
N ASP A 362 10.57 11.59 0.37
CA ASP A 362 11.13 10.76 1.44
C ASP A 362 11.00 11.43 2.80
N ILE A 363 11.37 12.72 2.93
CA ILE A 363 11.26 13.45 4.19
C ILE A 363 9.81 13.47 4.70
N LYS A 364 8.85 13.69 3.79
CA LYS A 364 7.43 13.67 4.15
C LYS A 364 6.99 12.29 4.61
N ALA A 365 7.41 11.23 3.91
CA ALA A 365 7.09 9.85 4.26
C ALA A 365 7.70 9.45 5.62
N ILE A 366 8.97 9.77 5.86
CA ILE A 366 9.66 9.57 7.14
C ILE A 366 8.89 10.25 8.26
N ILE A 367 8.52 11.53 8.11
CA ILE A 367 7.78 12.27 9.15
C ILE A 367 6.37 11.71 9.37
N GLN A 368 5.71 11.20 8.32
CA GLN A 368 4.38 10.60 8.41
C GLN A 368 4.40 9.23 9.10
N HIS A 369 5.52 8.51 9.04
CA HIS A 369 5.68 7.23 9.72
C HIS A 369 5.51 7.38 11.25
N PRO A 370 4.84 6.44 11.95
CA PRO A 370 4.61 6.54 13.39
C PRO A 370 5.87 6.84 14.21
N LEU A 371 6.99 6.18 13.89
CA LEU A 371 8.28 6.39 14.55
C LEU A 371 9.04 7.65 14.11
N GLY A 372 8.72 8.20 12.94
CA GLY A 372 9.36 9.41 12.42
C GLY A 372 8.66 10.71 12.82
N LYS A 373 7.44 10.66 13.39
CA LYS A 373 6.70 11.85 13.85
C LYS A 373 7.51 12.75 14.79
N GLY A 374 8.34 12.16 15.65
CA GLY A 374 9.22 12.91 16.56
C GLY A 374 10.23 13.81 15.83
N LEU A 375 10.64 13.43 14.62
CA LEU A 375 11.62 14.17 13.82
C LEU A 375 11.07 15.51 13.31
N GLN A 376 9.74 15.68 13.26
CA GLN A 376 9.12 16.95 12.89
C GLN A 376 9.51 18.07 13.86
N ALA A 377 9.62 17.77 15.16
CA ALA A 377 10.02 18.75 16.17
C ALA A 377 11.45 19.25 15.92
N LEU A 378 12.37 18.33 15.57
CA LEU A 378 13.75 18.67 15.22
C LEU A 378 13.83 19.53 13.95
N GLY A 379 12.99 19.26 12.95
CA GLY A 379 12.92 20.10 11.74
C GLY A 379 12.46 21.54 12.04
N VAL A 380 11.53 21.71 12.99
CA VAL A 380 11.10 23.02 13.48
C VAL A 380 12.22 23.69 14.27
N GLU A 381 12.96 22.95 15.09
CA GLU A 381 14.11 23.45 15.84
C GLU A 381 15.23 23.95 14.90
N GLN A 382 15.64 23.15 13.92
CA GLN A 382 16.60 23.56 12.89
C GLN A 382 16.13 24.81 12.13
N SER A 383 14.83 24.91 11.83
CA SER A 383 14.25 26.11 11.21
C SER A 383 14.29 27.34 12.12
N LYS A 384 14.17 27.17 13.45
CA LYS A 384 14.33 28.26 14.42
C LYS A 384 15.79 28.67 14.54
N LEU A 385 16.72 27.72 14.62
CA LEU A 385 18.17 27.99 14.64
C LEU A 385 18.59 28.75 13.37
N LYS A 386 18.11 28.33 12.18
CA LYS A 386 18.36 29.05 10.92
C LYS A 386 17.91 30.52 11.00
N ARG A 387 16.74 30.80 11.58
CA ARG A 387 16.23 32.18 11.76
C ARG A 387 16.95 32.97 12.85
N GLY A 388 17.65 32.29 13.75
CA GLY A 388 18.42 32.90 14.83
C GLY A 388 19.71 33.57 14.35
N VAL A 389 20.20 33.23 13.15
CA VAL A 389 21.40 33.83 12.56
C VAL A 389 21.03 35.14 11.84
N ARG A 390 21.60 36.25 12.29
CA ARG A 390 21.31 37.58 11.74
C ARG A 390 21.98 37.78 10.37
N PRO A 391 21.41 38.62 9.49
CA PRO A 391 22.00 38.92 8.19
C PRO A 391 23.46 39.39 8.27
N GLN A 392 23.82 40.20 9.27
CA GLN A 392 25.21 40.66 9.45
C GLN A 392 26.19 39.51 9.70
N THR A 393 25.77 38.48 10.43
CA THR A 393 26.58 37.28 10.67
C THR A 393 26.68 36.43 9.42
N ILE A 394 25.60 36.33 8.63
CA ILE A 394 25.63 35.67 7.30
C ILE A 394 26.62 36.37 6.36
N ASP A 395 26.64 37.69 6.35
CA ASP A 395 27.60 38.47 5.53
C ASP A 395 29.04 38.32 6.02
N GLY A 396 29.24 38.22 7.34
CA GLY A 396 30.54 37.89 7.94
C GLY A 396 31.03 36.49 7.54
N LEU A 397 30.14 35.49 7.53
CA LEU A 397 30.43 34.14 7.05
C LEU A 397 30.79 34.13 5.55
N ASP A 398 30.08 34.90 4.73
CA ASP A 398 30.35 35.03 3.28
C ASP A 398 31.72 35.67 3.03
N ALA A 399 32.07 36.71 3.79
CA ALA A 399 33.38 37.34 3.71
C ALA A 399 34.51 36.38 4.12
N LEU A 400 34.33 35.65 5.23
CA LEU A 400 35.27 34.64 5.70
C LEU A 400 35.47 33.55 4.64
N ALA A 401 34.38 32.97 4.13
CA ALA A 401 34.42 31.90 3.12
C ALA A 401 35.21 32.32 1.87
N LYS A 402 35.00 33.55 1.38
CA LYS A 402 35.72 34.10 0.22
C LYS A 402 37.23 34.20 0.46
N VAL A 403 37.66 34.66 1.64
CA VAL A 403 39.09 34.73 1.97
C VAL A 403 39.69 33.33 2.01
N LEU A 404 39.03 32.38 2.70
CA LEU A 404 39.51 31.00 2.83
C LEU A 404 39.63 30.26 1.49
N LEU A 405 38.77 30.60 0.51
CA LEU A 405 38.77 29.98 -0.82
C LEU A 405 39.80 30.59 -1.79
N VAL A 406 40.19 31.86 -1.57
CA VAL A 406 41.13 32.58 -2.45
C VAL A 406 42.58 32.49 -1.94
N ASP A 407 42.77 32.22 -0.66
CA ASP A 407 44.08 32.19 -0.03
C ASP A 407 44.91 30.96 -0.44
N MET A 408 45.80 31.19 -1.40
CA MET A 408 46.78 30.22 -1.89
C MET A 408 48.19 30.48 -1.33
N THR A 409 48.32 31.28 -0.27
CA THR A 409 49.62 31.59 0.33
C THR A 409 50.20 30.40 1.09
N GLU A 410 51.52 30.27 1.11
CA GLU A 410 52.21 29.16 1.80
C GLU A 410 52.04 29.23 3.33
N ASP A 411 51.93 30.45 3.89
CA ASP A 411 51.74 30.68 5.32
C ASP A 411 50.26 30.75 5.74
N GLY A 412 49.32 30.81 4.81
CA GLY A 412 47.87 30.90 5.09
C GLY A 412 47.50 32.12 5.93
N LYS A 413 48.36 33.14 5.97
CA LYS A 413 48.22 34.27 6.89
C LYS A 413 46.92 35.07 6.67
N PRO A 414 46.46 35.34 5.43
CA PRO A 414 45.16 35.97 5.20
C PRO A 414 44.01 35.17 5.82
N SER A 415 43.99 33.84 5.63
CA SER A 415 42.99 32.95 6.22
C SER A 415 43.00 33.02 7.75
N HIS A 416 44.18 32.92 8.37
CA HIS A 416 44.32 32.99 9.82
C HIS A 416 43.78 34.29 10.42
N LEU A 417 44.15 35.44 9.83
CA LEU A 417 43.66 36.74 10.29
C LEU A 417 42.14 36.87 10.14
N ALA A 418 41.57 36.36 9.03
CA ALA A 418 40.13 36.37 8.82
C ALA A 418 39.39 35.48 9.83
N VAL A 419 39.92 34.30 10.13
CA VAL A 419 39.35 33.39 11.13
C VAL A 419 39.41 34.01 12.52
N GLU A 420 40.55 34.56 12.95
CA GLU A 420 40.68 35.22 14.25
C GLU A 420 39.73 36.41 14.39
N ALA A 421 39.60 37.23 13.36
CA ALA A 421 38.66 38.35 13.33
C ALA A 421 37.20 37.87 13.45
N PHE A 422 36.85 36.79 12.75
CA PHE A 422 35.51 36.23 12.80
C PHE A 422 35.20 35.57 14.15
N VAL A 423 36.14 34.81 14.73
CA VAL A 423 36.00 34.23 16.08
C VAL A 423 35.81 35.32 17.13
N SER A 424 36.62 36.38 17.07
CA SER A 424 36.46 37.55 17.95
C SER A 424 35.08 38.20 17.80
N TYR A 425 34.54 38.25 16.57
CA TYR A 425 33.18 38.72 16.33
C TYR A 425 32.12 37.79 16.92
N LEU A 426 32.27 36.46 16.78
CA LEU A 426 31.34 35.47 17.35
C LEU A 426 31.18 35.63 18.87
N GLU A 427 32.27 35.93 19.58
CA GLU A 427 32.26 36.16 21.03
C GLU A 427 31.42 37.39 21.45
N THR A 428 31.18 38.34 20.53
CA THR A 428 30.35 39.52 20.79
C THR A 428 28.85 39.31 20.52
N LEU A 429 28.47 38.17 19.93
CA LEU A 429 27.08 37.89 19.57
C LEU A 429 26.23 37.54 20.81
N PRO A 430 24.90 37.74 20.77
CA PRO A 430 23.99 37.22 21.78
C PRO A 430 24.11 35.69 21.91
N SER A 431 23.86 35.15 23.12
CA SER A 431 23.94 33.72 23.42
C SER A 431 23.14 32.86 22.44
N ASP A 432 21.95 33.31 22.07
CA ASP A 432 21.03 32.56 21.21
C ASP A 432 21.56 32.40 19.79
N GLU A 433 22.28 33.42 19.28
CA GLU A 433 22.90 33.38 17.96
C GLU A 433 24.20 32.55 17.98
N GLN A 434 24.99 32.65 19.05
CA GLN A 434 26.14 31.77 19.24
C GLN A 434 25.69 30.30 19.26
N GLN A 435 24.63 30.00 20.01
CA GLN A 435 24.03 28.67 20.03
C GLN A 435 23.55 28.24 18.64
N ALA A 436 22.88 29.13 17.89
CA ALA A 436 22.47 28.83 16.52
C ALA A 436 23.67 28.45 15.64
N ILE A 437 24.79 29.14 15.75
CA ILE A 437 26.01 28.84 14.97
C ILE A 437 26.64 27.52 15.39
N ASP A 438 26.66 27.23 16.69
CA ASP A 438 27.27 26.02 17.24
C ASP A 438 26.39 24.76 17.02
N ASP A 439 25.06 24.90 16.96
CA ASP A 439 24.12 23.77 16.87
C ASP A 439 23.52 23.53 15.48
N LEU A 440 23.46 24.55 14.61
CA LEU A 440 22.89 24.42 13.27
C LEU A 440 23.78 23.54 12.39
N LYS A 441 23.24 22.40 11.95
CA LYS A 441 23.88 21.55 10.95
C LYS A 441 23.38 21.94 9.56
N VAL A 442 24.31 22.07 8.62
CA VAL A 442 24.00 22.49 7.25
C VAL A 442 24.09 21.29 6.31
N ALA A 443 23.09 21.16 5.44
CA ALA A 443 23.06 20.16 4.38
C ALA A 443 23.99 20.57 3.21
N ALA A 444 25.30 20.49 3.42
CA ALA A 444 26.32 20.84 2.44
C ALA A 444 27.14 19.60 2.00
N LYS A 445 27.80 19.70 0.84
CA LYS A 445 28.69 18.66 0.29
C LYS A 445 30.01 19.27 -0.14
N ASP A 446 31.13 18.62 0.17
CA ASP A 446 32.46 19.01 -0.27
C ASP A 446 32.50 19.00 -1.80
N SER A 447 32.71 20.17 -2.40
CA SER A 447 32.71 20.39 -3.84
C SER A 447 33.81 19.62 -4.57
N HIS A 448 34.88 19.22 -3.86
CA HIS A 448 35.97 18.45 -4.44
C HIS A 448 35.72 16.94 -4.37
N THR A 449 35.23 16.45 -3.23
CA THR A 449 35.08 15.00 -2.99
C THR A 449 33.66 14.48 -3.21
N GLY A 450 32.67 15.36 -3.25
CA GLY A 450 31.23 15.02 -3.23
C GLY A 450 30.73 14.50 -1.89
N MET A 451 31.61 14.34 -0.90
CA MET A 451 31.26 13.83 0.42
C MET A 451 30.48 14.88 1.21
N ALA A 452 29.45 14.44 1.94
CA ALA A 452 28.65 15.35 2.73
C ALA A 452 29.42 15.90 3.94
N PHE A 453 29.25 17.19 4.24
CA PHE A 453 29.79 17.78 5.47
C PHE A 453 28.93 17.34 6.67
N ASP A 454 29.57 16.91 7.75
CA ASP A 454 28.91 16.51 9.00
C ASP A 454 29.32 17.39 10.18
N MET A 455 29.45 18.70 9.93
CA MET A 455 29.86 19.69 10.92
C MET A 455 28.86 20.84 11.02
N THR A 456 28.84 21.52 12.17
CA THR A 456 28.13 22.79 12.34
C THR A 456 29.00 23.95 11.86
N ILE A 457 28.41 25.13 11.76
CA ILE A 457 29.15 26.35 11.37
C ILE A 457 30.23 26.65 12.40
N GLY A 458 29.91 26.56 13.70
CA GLY A 458 30.87 26.76 14.78
C GLY A 458 32.00 25.73 14.78
N GLU A 459 31.69 24.45 14.54
CA GLU A 459 32.70 23.39 14.40
C GLU A 459 33.67 23.69 13.24
N ALA A 460 33.15 24.08 12.07
CA ALA A 460 34.00 24.38 10.91
C ALA A 460 34.97 25.53 11.17
N VAL A 461 34.51 26.61 11.82
CA VAL A 461 35.37 27.76 12.17
C VAL A 461 36.45 27.35 13.18
N LYS A 462 36.08 26.60 14.22
CA LYS A 462 37.01 26.10 15.26
C LYS A 462 38.04 25.14 14.68
N ASP A 463 37.64 24.28 13.74
CA ASP A 463 38.53 23.31 13.10
C ASP A 463 39.57 23.97 12.18
N VAL A 464 39.19 25.04 11.46
CA VAL A 464 40.17 25.84 10.69
C VAL A 464 41.11 26.58 11.63
N GLN A 465 40.58 27.20 12.69
CA GLN A 465 41.41 27.89 13.68
C GLN A 465 42.43 26.95 14.32
N GLY A 466 42.04 25.70 14.59
CA GLY A 466 42.90 24.67 15.14
C GLY A 466 43.76 23.92 14.11
N ASN A 467 43.79 24.34 12.84
CA ASN A 467 44.50 23.66 11.75
C ASN A 467 44.14 22.17 11.57
N ARG A 468 42.90 21.78 11.89
CA ARG A 468 42.41 20.40 11.75
C ARG A 468 41.86 20.09 10.36
N VAL A 469 41.38 21.13 9.67
CA VAL A 469 40.84 21.06 8.31
C VAL A 469 41.49 22.16 7.48
N CYS A 470 41.75 21.89 6.20
CA CYS A 470 42.30 22.90 5.32
C CYS A 470 41.32 24.06 5.09
N SER A 471 41.84 25.29 4.99
CA SER A 471 41.06 26.52 4.80
C SER A 471 40.06 26.41 3.65
N HIS A 472 40.47 25.89 2.50
CA HIS A 472 39.61 25.72 1.32
C HIS A 472 38.40 24.82 1.58
N LYS A 473 38.56 23.71 2.31
CA LYS A 473 37.47 22.78 2.59
C LYS A 473 36.42 23.41 3.53
N ALA A 474 36.87 24.14 4.54
CA ALA A 474 35.96 24.89 5.39
C ALA A 474 35.35 26.09 4.67
N GLY A 475 36.12 26.80 3.85
CA GLY A 475 35.61 27.89 3.00
C GLY A 475 34.48 27.43 2.09
N ASP A 476 34.60 26.25 1.47
CA ASP A 476 33.56 25.63 0.66
C ASP A 476 32.30 25.31 1.47
N PHE A 477 32.46 24.68 2.64
CA PHE A 477 31.34 24.43 3.56
C PHE A 477 30.63 25.73 3.97
N LEU A 478 31.38 26.75 4.39
CA LEU A 478 30.86 28.03 4.84
C LEU A 478 30.14 28.77 3.71
N ALA A 479 30.66 28.71 2.48
CA ALA A 479 29.98 29.29 1.32
C ALA A 479 28.61 28.64 1.06
N GLN A 480 28.52 27.32 1.19
CA GLN A 480 27.24 26.61 1.08
C GLN A 480 26.31 26.89 2.25
N ALA A 481 26.85 27.05 3.47
CA ALA A 481 26.09 27.46 4.65
C ALA A 481 25.47 28.84 4.48
N VAL A 482 26.17 29.80 3.88
CA VAL A 482 25.64 31.13 3.56
C VAL A 482 24.43 31.02 2.62
N VAL A 483 24.53 30.21 1.56
CA VAL A 483 23.41 29.97 0.64
C VAL A 483 22.24 29.31 1.37
N TYR A 484 22.53 28.37 2.27
CA TYR A 484 21.51 27.71 3.07
C TYR A 484 20.82 28.63 4.08
N LEU A 485 21.52 29.64 4.62
CA LEU A 485 20.99 30.57 5.62
C LEU A 485 20.15 31.69 5.00
N ARG A 486 20.45 32.09 3.76
CA ARG A 486 19.60 32.98 2.96
C ARG A 486 18.27 32.31 2.58
#